data_AF-A0A373MXQ8-F1
#
_entry.id   AF-A0A373MXQ8-F1
#
_cell.length_a   1.000
_cell.length_b   1.000
_cell.length_c   1.000
_cell.angle_alpha   90.00
_cell.angle_beta   90.00
_cell.angle_gamma   90.00
#
_symmetry.space_group_name_H-M   'P 1'
#
loop_
_entity.id
_entity.type
_entity.pdbx_description
1 polymer ?
#
loop_
_entity_poly.entity_id
_entity_poly.type
_entity_poly.pdbx_seq_one_letter_code
_entity_poly.pdbx_strand_id
1 'polypeptide(L)'
;MDFIDDLPESTEQERFQRHNRFLRSLKSDTLLIIDNFNVTATQDSFLSVVLKYRFQILFTTRSKLDEYCTLPLKEIEDMNALFQLASAFYSEADTYRTTVEKIIETVHSHTFAVELAAKLLENGISTPDQLLTRLQAEKASFHNEDKIKIIKDGQSSKATYYSHIHTLFSLYTLSLKQQDIMCNMCFLPSTGISARMFAKWLELPTLNEINDLIETGFVQTTTRRTISLHPMIQEITLSETKPSVSSCHTLLDSLQHICLMHGMEVDYYKKLFQTIGNIIELIEKDDMPKYLLFLENAFPYMDNYNYHKGMKGIIQELKVLLKTKSIGTYSDRALLLDFQATLETKPEKAIKLEEDALAQIENITADNARLVSNLHANLGGLYRMNGYPDLAREHM
;
A
#
# COMPACT_ATOMS: atom_id res chain seq x y z
N MET A 1 -8.24 -12.32 3.21
CA MET A 1 -9.63 -11.89 3.45
C MET A 1 -9.93 -12.19 4.90
N ASP A 2 -10.71 -11.35 5.56
CA ASP A 2 -11.17 -11.59 6.93
C ASP A 2 -12.68 -11.75 6.87
N PHE A 3 -13.20 -12.86 7.37
CA PHE A 3 -14.64 -13.09 7.49
C PHE A 3 -15.12 -12.59 8.86
N ILE A 4 -16.40 -12.25 8.96
CA ILE A 4 -17.01 -11.72 10.18
C ILE A 4 -16.82 -12.70 11.36
N ASP A 5 -16.80 -14.00 11.08
CA ASP A 5 -16.63 -15.06 12.08
C ASP A 5 -15.16 -15.41 12.35
N ASP A 6 -14.23 -14.55 11.95
CA ASP A 6 -12.83 -14.76 12.23
C ASP A 6 -12.48 -14.47 13.68
N LEU A 7 -12.17 -15.54 14.40
CA LEU A 7 -11.63 -15.46 15.75
C LEU A 7 -10.24 -14.79 15.73
N PRO A 8 -9.94 -13.88 16.67
CA PRO A 8 -8.66 -13.19 16.75
C PRO A 8 -7.47 -14.15 16.90
N GLU A 9 -7.67 -15.27 17.58
CA GLU A 9 -6.63 -16.25 17.92
C GLU A 9 -6.37 -17.27 16.80
N SER A 10 -7.20 -17.33 15.75
CA SER A 10 -7.02 -18.31 14.69
C SER A 10 -5.78 -18.02 13.86
N THR A 11 -4.94 -19.03 13.67
CA THR A 11 -3.77 -18.93 12.80
C THR A 11 -4.17 -18.63 11.36
N GLU A 12 -3.27 -18.04 10.56
CA GLU A 12 -3.51 -17.80 9.13
C GLU A 12 -3.95 -19.07 8.39
N GLN A 13 -3.38 -20.22 8.76
CA GLN A 13 -3.68 -21.51 8.12
C GLN A 13 -5.09 -21.99 8.47
N GLU A 14 -5.52 -21.85 9.72
CA GLU A 14 -6.89 -22.20 10.15
C GLU A 14 -7.93 -21.28 9.50
N ARG A 15 -7.65 -19.98 9.47
CA ARG A 15 -8.51 -18.99 8.82
C ARG A 15 -8.65 -19.29 7.34
N PHE A 16 -7.52 -19.55 6.67
CA PHE A 16 -7.51 -19.97 5.27
C PHE A 16 -8.33 -21.24 5.04
N GLN A 17 -8.16 -22.27 5.87
CA GLN A 17 -8.93 -23.51 5.74
C GLN A 17 -10.43 -23.28 5.93
N ARG A 18 -10.82 -22.46 6.91
CA ARG A 18 -12.22 -22.10 7.15
C ARG A 18 -12.80 -21.34 5.97
N HIS A 19 -12.11 -20.28 5.50
CA HIS A 19 -12.56 -19.49 4.36
C HIS A 19 -12.66 -20.34 3.09
N ASN A 20 -11.64 -21.16 2.81
CA ASN A 20 -11.64 -22.06 1.66
C ASN A 20 -12.80 -23.07 1.75
N ARG A 21 -13.09 -23.62 2.94
CA ARG A 21 -14.23 -24.52 3.13
C ARG A 21 -15.57 -23.81 2.88
N PHE A 22 -15.72 -22.58 3.37
CA PHE A 22 -16.90 -21.76 3.11
C PHE A 22 -17.02 -21.43 1.62
N LEU A 23 -15.96 -20.93 0.98
CA LEU A 23 -15.95 -20.63 -0.44
C LEU A 23 -16.30 -21.88 -1.28
N ARG A 24 -15.82 -23.06 -0.89
CA ARG A 24 -16.19 -24.33 -1.55
C ARG A 24 -17.65 -24.74 -1.35
N SER A 25 -18.32 -24.28 -0.30
CA SER A 25 -19.74 -24.60 -0.07
C SER A 25 -20.67 -23.72 -0.91
N LEU A 26 -20.19 -22.55 -1.37
CA LEU A 26 -20.91 -21.66 -2.26
C LEU A 26 -21.15 -22.33 -3.63
N LYS A 27 -22.29 -22.00 -4.24
CA LYS A 27 -22.76 -22.62 -5.49
C LYS A 27 -22.72 -21.61 -6.64
N SER A 28 -23.12 -22.06 -7.83
CA SER A 28 -23.11 -21.28 -9.07
C SER A 28 -24.08 -20.09 -9.09
N ASP A 29 -24.94 -19.98 -8.09
CA ASP A 29 -25.84 -18.85 -7.82
C ASP A 29 -25.14 -17.71 -7.05
N THR A 30 -23.89 -17.90 -6.64
CA THR A 30 -23.08 -16.89 -5.96
C THR A 30 -22.12 -16.21 -6.94
N LEU A 31 -21.96 -14.89 -6.82
CA LEU A 31 -20.96 -14.10 -7.54
C LEU A 31 -19.93 -13.54 -6.56
N LEU A 32 -18.66 -13.83 -6.79
CA LEU A 32 -17.54 -13.21 -6.10
C LEU A 32 -16.92 -12.13 -7.00
N ILE A 33 -16.87 -10.89 -6.52
CA ILE A 33 -16.21 -9.79 -7.22
C ILE A 33 -14.85 -9.55 -6.58
N ILE A 34 -13.79 -9.61 -7.39
CA ILE A 34 -12.42 -9.32 -6.98
C ILE A 34 -11.99 -8.06 -7.74
N ASP A 35 -11.97 -6.95 -7.01
CA ASP A 35 -11.65 -5.64 -7.56
C ASP A 35 -10.13 -5.40 -7.60
N ASN A 36 -9.66 -4.76 -8.67
CA ASN A 36 -8.28 -4.32 -8.90
C ASN A 36 -7.22 -5.43 -8.83
N PHE A 37 -7.50 -6.60 -9.42
CA PHE A 37 -6.59 -7.75 -9.46
C PHE A 37 -5.45 -7.55 -10.47
N ASN A 38 -4.39 -6.85 -10.10
CA ASN A 38 -3.28 -6.50 -11.00
C ASN A 38 -2.05 -7.43 -10.90
N VAL A 39 -2.18 -8.58 -10.24
CA VAL A 39 -1.08 -9.56 -10.14
C VAL A 39 -0.96 -10.34 -11.45
N THR A 40 0.26 -10.61 -11.90
CA THR A 40 0.48 -11.49 -13.06
C THR A 40 0.12 -12.93 -12.67
N ALA A 41 -0.65 -13.63 -13.51
CA ALA A 41 -1.14 -14.98 -13.22
C ALA A 41 -0.02 -16.01 -12.89
N THR A 42 1.23 -15.70 -13.27
CA THR A 42 2.43 -16.49 -12.97
C THR A 42 2.97 -16.31 -11.54
N GLN A 43 2.54 -15.27 -10.80
CA GLN A 43 3.01 -14.98 -9.45
C GLN A 43 2.01 -15.40 -8.35
N ASP A 44 0.74 -15.65 -8.68
CA ASP A 44 -0.28 -16.00 -7.70
C ASP A 44 -0.67 -17.49 -7.74
N SER A 45 -0.04 -18.28 -6.88
CA SER A 45 -0.38 -19.70 -6.69
C SER A 45 -1.85 -19.95 -6.31
N PHE A 46 -2.52 -18.95 -5.73
CA PHE A 46 -3.87 -19.07 -5.22
C PHE A 46 -4.95 -18.81 -6.27
N LEU A 47 -4.66 -18.06 -7.33
CA LEU A 47 -5.59 -17.84 -8.45
C LEU A 47 -6.09 -19.17 -9.03
N SER A 48 -5.16 -20.12 -9.23
CA SER A 48 -5.47 -21.48 -9.71
C SER A 48 -6.42 -22.27 -8.80
N VAL A 49 -6.47 -21.94 -7.51
CA VAL A 49 -7.37 -22.55 -6.52
C VAL A 49 -8.74 -21.90 -6.58
N VAL A 50 -8.79 -20.56 -6.63
CA VAL A 50 -10.03 -19.79 -6.65
C VAL A 50 -10.85 -20.10 -7.90
N LEU A 51 -10.19 -20.23 -9.05
CA LEU A 51 -10.83 -20.56 -10.32
C LEU A 51 -11.46 -21.97 -10.36
N LYS A 52 -11.13 -22.85 -9.41
CA LYS A 52 -11.74 -24.20 -9.29
C LYS A 52 -13.02 -24.22 -8.47
N TYR A 53 -13.42 -23.09 -7.87
CA TYR A 53 -14.66 -23.04 -7.10
C TYR A 53 -15.90 -23.05 -8.00
N ARG A 54 -17.05 -23.44 -7.42
CA ARG A 54 -18.30 -23.66 -8.17
C ARG A 54 -19.13 -22.40 -8.40
N PHE A 55 -18.72 -21.28 -7.80
CA PHE A 55 -19.38 -19.99 -7.93
C PHE A 55 -18.79 -19.16 -9.08
N GLN A 56 -19.51 -18.11 -9.48
CA GLN A 56 -19.08 -17.21 -10.54
C GLN A 56 -18.09 -16.19 -9.99
N ILE A 57 -17.07 -15.84 -10.77
CA ILE A 57 -16.07 -14.86 -10.36
C ILE A 57 -16.00 -13.77 -11.41
N LEU A 58 -16.05 -12.52 -10.96
CA LEU A 58 -15.80 -11.35 -11.78
C LEU A 58 -14.55 -10.64 -11.26
N PHE A 59 -13.56 -10.48 -12.13
CA PHE A 59 -12.36 -9.69 -11.86
C PHE A 59 -12.46 -8.33 -12.54
N THR A 60 -12.03 -7.27 -11.85
CA THR A 60 -11.60 -6.03 -12.52
C THR A 60 -10.06 -5.99 -12.48
N THR A 61 -9.42 -5.67 -13.60
CA THR A 61 -7.96 -5.73 -13.72
C THR A 61 -7.46 -4.82 -14.84
N ARG A 62 -6.23 -4.30 -14.67
CA ARG A 62 -5.48 -3.60 -15.72
C ARG A 62 -4.61 -4.56 -16.56
N SER A 63 -4.57 -5.84 -16.19
CA SER A 63 -3.79 -6.89 -16.84
C SER A 63 -4.64 -7.63 -17.86
N LYS A 64 -4.03 -7.96 -19.00
CA LYS A 64 -4.69 -8.79 -20.02
C LYS A 64 -4.55 -10.27 -19.64
N LEU A 65 -5.67 -10.94 -19.42
CA LEU A 65 -5.73 -12.36 -19.09
C LEU A 65 -6.37 -13.12 -20.26
N ASP A 66 -5.55 -13.48 -21.26
CA ASP A 66 -6.03 -14.04 -22.52
C ASP A 66 -6.69 -15.43 -22.40
N GLU A 67 -6.48 -16.12 -21.27
CA GLU A 67 -7.01 -17.48 -21.02
C GLU A 67 -8.47 -17.52 -20.56
N TYR A 68 -9.09 -16.36 -20.30
CA TYR A 68 -10.43 -16.28 -19.70
C TYR A 68 -11.39 -15.43 -20.54
N CYS A 69 -12.69 -15.56 -20.27
CA CYS A 69 -13.70 -14.66 -20.82
C CYS A 69 -13.42 -13.23 -20.33
N THR A 70 -13.12 -12.34 -21.26
CA THR A 70 -12.76 -10.96 -20.97
C THR A 70 -13.76 -10.02 -21.65
N LEU A 71 -14.21 -9.03 -20.88
CA LEU A 71 -14.97 -7.89 -21.42
C LEU A 71 -14.04 -6.68 -21.39
N PRO A 72 -13.43 -6.27 -22.52
CA PRO A 72 -12.61 -5.07 -22.55
C PRO A 72 -13.49 -3.84 -22.31
N LEU A 73 -13.24 -3.13 -21.21
CA LEU A 73 -13.93 -1.88 -20.91
C LEU A 73 -13.31 -0.75 -21.75
N LYS A 74 -14.10 -0.19 -22.67
CA LYS A 74 -13.72 0.96 -23.49
C LYS A 74 -14.18 2.27 -22.86
N GLU A 75 -13.68 3.38 -23.37
CA GLU A 75 -14.19 4.71 -23.01
C GLU A 75 -15.69 4.82 -23.37
N ILE A 76 -16.40 5.72 -22.69
CA ILE A 76 -17.80 6.03 -23.02
C ILE A 76 -17.79 6.83 -24.34
N GLU A 77 -18.47 6.32 -25.37
CA GLU A 77 -18.55 6.98 -26.68
C GLU A 77 -19.58 8.13 -26.71
N ASP A 78 -20.61 8.07 -25.85
CA ASP A 78 -21.67 9.07 -25.80
C ASP A 78 -21.21 10.35 -25.06
N MET A 79 -20.99 11.41 -25.85
CA MET A 79 -20.64 12.74 -25.33
C MET A 79 -21.69 13.28 -24.36
N ASN A 80 -22.99 13.01 -24.55
CA ASN A 80 -24.00 13.50 -23.62
C ASN A 80 -23.90 12.82 -22.25
N ALA A 81 -23.60 11.52 -22.23
CA ALA A 81 -23.39 10.79 -20.97
C ALA A 81 -22.14 11.31 -20.22
N LEU A 82 -21.06 11.59 -20.94
CA LEU A 82 -19.85 12.21 -20.36
C LEU A 82 -20.08 13.64 -19.91
N PHE A 83 -20.86 14.41 -20.66
CA PHE A 83 -21.26 15.75 -20.27
C PHE A 83 -22.10 15.72 -18.98
N GLN A 84 -23.07 14.79 -18.89
CA GLN A 84 -23.85 14.59 -17.67
C GLN A 84 -22.96 14.19 -16.47
N LEU A 85 -21.94 13.36 -16.70
CA LEU A 85 -20.94 13.06 -15.67
C LEU A 85 -20.21 14.32 -15.22
N ALA A 86 -19.73 15.16 -16.14
CA ALA A 86 -19.08 16.42 -15.81
C ALA A 86 -20.02 17.37 -15.05
N SER A 87 -21.26 17.52 -15.50
CA SER A 87 -22.29 18.36 -14.86
C SER A 87 -22.65 17.91 -13.45
N ALA A 88 -22.43 16.63 -13.09
CA ALA A 88 -22.61 16.17 -11.72
C ALA A 88 -21.58 16.75 -10.74
N PHE A 89 -20.46 17.26 -11.26
CA PHE A 89 -19.36 17.83 -10.46
C PHE A 89 -19.07 19.29 -10.76
N TYR A 90 -19.54 19.85 -11.88
CA TYR A 90 -19.39 21.25 -12.25
C TYR A 90 -20.75 21.92 -12.49
N SER A 91 -21.14 22.80 -11.57
CA SER A 91 -22.44 23.45 -11.51
C SER A 91 -22.74 24.36 -12.70
N GLU A 92 -21.72 24.94 -13.33
CA GLU A 92 -21.88 25.81 -14.51
C GLU A 92 -21.63 25.07 -15.84
N ALA A 93 -21.61 23.73 -15.84
CA ALA A 93 -21.30 22.94 -17.05
C ALA A 93 -22.20 23.29 -18.25
N ASP A 94 -23.51 23.48 -18.03
CA ASP A 94 -24.46 23.88 -19.09
C ASP A 94 -24.15 25.26 -19.68
N THR A 95 -23.71 26.21 -18.84
CA THR A 95 -23.29 27.55 -19.30
C THR A 95 -22.09 27.47 -20.24
N TYR A 96 -21.16 26.56 -19.96
CA TYR A 96 -19.91 26.39 -20.70
C TYR A 96 -19.89 25.15 -21.58
N ARG A 97 -21.06 24.67 -22.01
CA ARG A 97 -21.23 23.35 -22.65
C ARG A 97 -20.20 23.04 -23.73
N THR A 98 -20.06 23.93 -24.70
CA THR A 98 -19.13 23.74 -25.83
C THR A 98 -17.67 23.60 -25.38
N THR A 99 -17.25 24.34 -24.35
CA THR A 99 -15.88 24.27 -23.82
C THR A 99 -15.68 23.00 -22.99
N VAL A 100 -16.69 22.61 -22.19
CA VAL A 100 -16.66 21.36 -21.42
C VAL A 100 -16.62 20.13 -22.34
N GLU A 101 -17.41 20.09 -23.40
CA GLU A 101 -17.35 19.03 -24.42
C GLU A 101 -15.95 18.94 -25.05
N LYS A 102 -15.30 20.07 -25.38
CA LYS A 102 -13.91 20.08 -25.88
C LYS A 102 -12.89 19.60 -24.84
N ILE A 103 -13.10 19.89 -23.55
CA ILE A 103 -12.25 19.37 -22.47
C ILE A 103 -12.38 17.84 -22.41
N ILE A 104 -13.61 17.31 -22.46
CA ILE A 104 -13.90 15.87 -22.48
C ILE A 104 -13.18 15.18 -23.67
N GLU A 105 -13.28 15.76 -24.86
CA GLU A 105 -12.55 15.27 -26.05
C GLU A 105 -11.04 15.31 -25.86
N THR A 106 -10.52 16.38 -25.24
CA THR A 106 -9.09 16.58 -25.02
C THR A 106 -8.54 15.54 -24.05
N VAL A 107 -9.29 15.19 -23.00
CA VAL A 107 -8.91 14.12 -22.06
C VAL A 107 -9.26 12.70 -22.56
N HIS A 108 -9.61 12.57 -23.85
CA HIS A 108 -9.94 11.31 -24.52
C HIS A 108 -11.05 10.52 -23.82
N SER A 109 -12.07 11.21 -23.30
CA SER A 109 -13.24 10.54 -22.72
C SER A 109 -12.93 9.64 -21.52
N HIS A 110 -11.74 9.79 -20.92
CA HIS A 110 -11.36 9.05 -19.73
C HIS A 110 -12.18 9.54 -18.54
N THR A 111 -13.08 8.68 -18.03
CA THR A 111 -14.12 9.07 -17.06
C THR A 111 -13.55 9.75 -15.81
N PHE A 112 -12.44 9.26 -15.28
CA PHE A 112 -11.80 9.88 -14.12
C PHE A 112 -11.13 11.24 -14.45
N ALA A 113 -10.61 11.41 -15.67
CA ALA A 113 -10.03 12.69 -16.08
C ALA A 113 -11.13 13.73 -16.33
N VAL A 114 -12.28 13.30 -16.84
CA VAL A 114 -13.49 14.13 -16.97
C VAL A 114 -13.98 14.58 -15.59
N GLU A 115 -14.09 13.67 -14.63
CA GLU A 115 -14.45 14.02 -13.24
C GLU A 115 -13.46 15.02 -12.63
N LEU A 116 -12.16 14.76 -12.75
CA LEU A 116 -11.13 15.63 -12.19
C LEU A 116 -11.13 17.02 -12.84
N ALA A 117 -11.30 17.09 -14.17
CA ALA A 117 -11.46 18.36 -14.88
C ALA A 117 -12.69 19.13 -14.39
N ALA A 118 -13.84 18.47 -14.22
CA ALA A 118 -15.04 19.11 -13.69
C ALA A 118 -14.85 19.66 -12.28
N LYS A 119 -14.19 18.90 -11.39
CA LYS A 119 -13.86 19.36 -10.02
C LYS A 119 -12.88 20.54 -10.00
N LEU A 120 -11.92 20.59 -10.93
CA LEU A 120 -11.03 21.76 -11.09
C LEU A 120 -11.82 23.03 -11.42
N LEU A 121 -12.81 22.92 -12.31
CA LEU A 121 -13.66 24.03 -12.71
C LEU A 121 -14.56 24.48 -11.56
N GLU A 122 -15.20 23.54 -10.86
CA GLU A 122 -16.10 23.83 -9.73
C GLU A 122 -15.37 24.56 -8.59
N ASN A 123 -14.13 24.18 -8.32
CA ASN A 123 -13.31 24.84 -7.29
C ASN A 123 -12.73 26.19 -7.75
N GLY A 124 -13.01 26.63 -8.98
CA GLY A 124 -12.54 27.91 -9.50
C GLY A 124 -11.03 28.00 -9.73
N ILE A 125 -10.33 26.86 -9.76
CA ILE A 125 -8.86 26.78 -9.92
C ILE A 125 -8.46 27.21 -11.34
N SER A 126 -9.33 27.01 -12.32
CA SER A 126 -9.15 27.46 -13.69
C SER A 126 -10.52 27.73 -14.32
N THR A 127 -10.58 28.71 -15.22
CA THR A 127 -11.77 28.86 -16.08
C THR A 127 -11.80 27.77 -17.15
N PRO A 128 -12.96 27.45 -17.74
CA PRO A 128 -13.05 26.44 -18.80
C PRO A 128 -12.06 26.66 -19.96
N ASP A 129 -11.90 27.90 -20.42
CA ASP A 129 -10.98 28.20 -21.52
C ASP A 129 -9.50 28.07 -21.10
N GLN A 130 -9.16 28.45 -19.86
CA GLN A 130 -7.80 28.28 -19.33
C GLN A 130 -7.44 26.80 -19.22
N LEU A 131 -8.35 25.98 -18.67
CA LEU A 131 -8.15 24.55 -18.52
C LEU A 131 -7.98 23.87 -19.89
N LEU A 132 -8.87 24.17 -20.83
CA LEU A 132 -8.79 23.65 -22.20
C LEU A 132 -7.46 24.01 -22.86
N THR A 133 -7.03 25.26 -22.73
CA THR A 133 -5.75 25.73 -23.32
C THR A 133 -4.56 24.97 -22.75
N ARG A 134 -4.52 24.74 -21.43
CA ARG A 134 -3.42 23.99 -20.78
C ARG A 134 -3.39 22.52 -21.22
N LEU A 135 -4.54 21.85 -21.23
CA LEU A 135 -4.65 20.46 -21.69
C LEU A 135 -4.22 20.31 -23.16
N GLN A 136 -4.57 21.27 -24.01
CA GLN A 136 -4.15 21.28 -25.42
C GLN A 136 -2.66 21.56 -25.60
N ALA A 137 -2.07 22.41 -24.76
CA ALA A 137 -0.65 22.72 -24.79
C ALA A 137 0.20 21.49 -24.42
N GLU A 138 -0.20 20.74 -23.39
CA GLU A 138 0.48 19.48 -23.04
C GLU A 138 0.29 18.42 -24.12
N LYS A 139 -0.90 18.30 -24.71
CA LYS A 139 -1.10 17.40 -25.87
C LYS A 139 -0.11 17.69 -27.02
N ALA A 140 0.26 18.95 -27.24
CA ALA A 140 1.20 19.34 -28.29
C ALA A 140 2.68 19.04 -27.94
N SER A 141 3.08 19.02 -26.67
CA SER A 141 4.45 18.69 -26.27
C SER A 141 4.76 17.19 -26.44
N PHE A 142 3.79 16.31 -26.18
CA PHE A 142 3.94 14.86 -26.40
C PHE A 142 4.13 14.47 -27.88
N HIS A 143 3.61 15.27 -28.82
CA HIS A 143 3.86 15.06 -30.24
C HIS A 143 5.28 15.47 -30.67
N ASN A 144 6.00 16.23 -29.86
CA ASN A 144 7.33 16.76 -30.20
C ASN A 144 8.50 16.03 -29.53
N GLU A 145 8.32 15.37 -28.38
CA GLU A 145 9.43 14.74 -27.65
C GLU A 145 9.65 13.24 -27.90
N ASP A 146 8.70 12.50 -28.48
CA ASP A 146 8.86 11.04 -28.63
C ASP A 146 8.95 10.56 -30.09
N LYS A 147 10.18 10.55 -30.62
CA LYS A 147 10.65 9.45 -31.49
C LYS A 147 10.93 8.18 -30.66
N ILE A 148 10.08 7.87 -29.68
CA ILE A 148 10.15 6.58 -29.00
C ILE A 148 9.43 5.57 -29.88
N LYS A 149 10.19 4.55 -30.28
CA LYS A 149 9.74 3.41 -31.08
C LYS A 149 8.38 2.92 -30.59
N ILE A 150 7.38 3.04 -31.44
CA ILE A 150 6.11 2.33 -31.35
C ILE A 150 6.42 0.84 -31.28
N ILE A 151 6.46 0.29 -30.08
CA ILE A 151 6.42 -1.16 -29.88
C ILE A 151 4.93 -1.52 -29.90
N LYS A 152 4.55 -2.23 -30.97
CA LYS A 152 3.35 -3.08 -31.03
C LYS A 152 3.30 -3.89 -29.75
N ASP A 153 2.41 -3.52 -28.82
CA ASP A 153 1.76 -4.33 -27.78
C ASP A 153 1.28 -3.40 -26.62
N GLY A 154 0.11 -2.80 -26.78
CA GLY A 154 -0.73 -2.32 -25.66
C GLY A 154 -0.26 -1.13 -24.81
N GLN A 155 0.87 -0.48 -25.10
CA GLN A 155 1.43 0.60 -24.27
C GLN A 155 1.07 2.04 -24.68
N SER A 156 0.53 2.28 -25.88
CA SER A 156 0.31 3.64 -26.38
C SER A 156 -0.83 4.40 -25.69
N SER A 157 -1.85 3.68 -25.22
CA SER A 157 -3.02 4.31 -24.60
C SER A 157 -2.77 4.70 -23.14
N LYS A 158 -2.09 3.82 -22.38
CA LYS A 158 -1.77 4.05 -20.95
C LYS A 158 -0.98 5.35 -20.71
N ALA A 159 -0.04 5.68 -21.60
CA ALA A 159 0.75 6.90 -21.49
C ALA A 159 -0.10 8.18 -21.63
N THR A 160 -1.11 8.17 -22.52
CA THR A 160 -1.92 9.36 -22.84
C THR A 160 -2.91 9.72 -21.73
N TYR A 161 -3.52 8.75 -21.05
CA TYR A 161 -4.38 9.06 -19.90
C TYR A 161 -3.57 9.45 -18.67
N TYR A 162 -2.42 8.79 -18.46
CA TYR A 162 -1.53 9.12 -17.35
C TYR A 162 -1.04 10.56 -17.46
N SER A 163 -0.63 10.99 -18.65
CA SER A 163 -0.23 12.38 -18.86
C SER A 163 -1.37 13.35 -18.57
N HIS A 164 -2.59 13.11 -19.08
CA HIS A 164 -3.73 13.99 -18.79
C HIS A 164 -4.06 14.10 -17.31
N ILE A 165 -4.04 12.98 -16.58
CA ILE A 165 -4.35 12.99 -15.15
C ILE A 165 -3.22 13.69 -14.39
N HIS A 166 -1.95 13.49 -14.79
CA HIS A 166 -0.82 14.24 -14.26
C HIS A 166 -0.93 15.75 -14.56
N THR A 167 -1.30 16.15 -15.78
CA THR A 167 -1.60 17.55 -16.13
C THR A 167 -2.60 18.10 -15.13
N LEU A 168 -3.78 17.49 -15.05
CA LEU A 168 -4.88 17.92 -14.20
C LEU A 168 -4.44 18.00 -12.73
N PHE A 169 -3.65 17.03 -12.27
CA PHE A 169 -3.07 17.01 -10.94
C PHE A 169 -2.14 18.21 -10.70
N SER A 170 -1.20 18.46 -11.61
CA SER A 170 -0.24 19.57 -11.53
C SER A 170 -0.91 20.96 -11.56
N LEU A 171 -2.13 21.06 -12.11
CA LEU A 171 -2.88 22.32 -12.13
C LEU A 171 -3.39 22.73 -10.74
N TYR A 172 -3.55 21.78 -9.83
CA TYR A 172 -3.81 22.09 -8.45
C TYR A 172 -2.51 22.60 -7.82
N THR A 173 -2.48 23.88 -7.49
CA THR A 173 -1.40 24.49 -6.73
C THR A 173 -1.53 24.08 -5.26
N LEU A 174 -1.16 22.84 -4.95
CA LEU A 174 -1.16 22.34 -3.58
C LEU A 174 -0.10 23.05 -2.73
N SER A 175 -0.46 23.38 -1.50
CA SER A 175 0.50 23.90 -0.52
C SER A 175 1.57 22.84 -0.21
N LEU A 176 2.75 23.25 0.24
CA LEU A 176 3.79 22.31 0.68
C LEU A 176 3.27 21.33 1.75
N LYS A 177 2.36 21.79 2.61
CA LYS A 177 1.74 20.97 3.65
C LYS A 177 0.74 19.96 3.07
N GLN A 178 -0.03 20.35 2.06
CA GLN A 178 -0.92 19.43 1.36
C GLN A 178 -0.13 18.39 0.56
N GLN A 179 0.97 18.79 -0.08
CA GLN A 179 1.87 17.86 -0.76
C GLN A 179 2.49 16.85 0.21
N ASP A 180 2.96 17.32 1.37
CA ASP A 180 3.48 16.43 2.43
C ASP A 180 2.41 15.45 2.96
N ILE A 181 1.20 15.94 3.20
CA ILE A 181 0.06 15.09 3.61
C ILE A 181 -0.21 14.02 2.56
N MET A 182 -0.31 14.39 1.28
CA MET A 182 -0.55 13.43 0.21
C MET A 182 0.59 12.42 0.04
N CYS A 183 1.85 12.90 0.12
CA CYS A 183 3.05 12.07 0.09
C CYS A 183 2.96 10.93 1.11
N ASN A 184 2.58 11.25 2.35
CA ASN A 184 2.37 10.27 3.42
C ASN A 184 1.09 9.44 3.24
N MET A 185 0.03 9.99 2.63
CA MET A 185 -1.21 9.26 2.34
C MET A 185 -1.00 8.12 1.33
N CYS A 186 0.05 8.17 0.52
CA CYS A 186 0.41 7.11 -0.42
C CYS A 186 0.59 5.74 0.24
N PHE A 187 0.86 5.69 1.54
CA PHE A 187 1.02 4.43 2.26
C PHE A 187 -0.29 3.89 2.85
N LEU A 188 -1.39 4.63 2.77
CA LEU A 188 -2.64 4.20 3.37
C LEU A 188 -3.26 3.01 2.62
N PRO A 189 -3.95 2.09 3.31
CA PRO A 189 -4.65 1.00 2.65
C PRO A 189 -5.76 1.54 1.74
N SER A 190 -6.04 0.85 0.64
CA SER A 190 -7.14 1.21 -0.29
C SER A 190 -8.51 1.21 0.39
N THR A 191 -8.70 0.44 1.46
CA THR A 191 -9.91 0.46 2.31
C THR A 191 -10.04 1.74 3.15
N GLY A 192 -9.00 2.57 3.16
CA GLY A 192 -8.90 3.83 3.87
C GLY A 192 -8.75 3.72 5.39
N ILE A 193 -8.49 4.87 6.01
CA ILE A 193 -8.29 5.04 7.45
C ILE A 193 -9.12 6.21 7.98
N SER A 194 -9.42 6.26 9.28
CA SER A 194 -10.04 7.46 9.86
C SER A 194 -9.16 8.70 9.66
N ALA A 195 -9.74 9.80 9.18
CA ALA A 195 -9.03 11.07 9.01
C ALA A 195 -8.36 11.55 10.30
N ARG A 196 -9.05 11.37 11.45
CA ARG A 196 -8.50 11.72 12.77
C ARG A 196 -7.29 10.88 13.15
N MET A 197 -7.31 9.60 12.80
CA MET A 197 -6.21 8.69 13.10
C MET A 197 -4.99 9.04 12.25
N PHE A 198 -5.19 9.28 10.96
CA PHE A 198 -4.11 9.69 10.08
C PHE A 198 -3.53 11.06 10.48
N ALA A 199 -4.37 12.02 10.81
CA ALA A 199 -3.92 13.31 11.34
C ALA A 199 -3.08 13.16 12.62
N LYS A 200 -3.45 12.22 13.50
CA LYS A 200 -2.65 11.89 14.70
C LYS A 200 -1.29 11.31 14.32
N TRP A 201 -1.21 10.43 13.32
CA TRP A 201 0.05 9.86 12.84
C TRP A 201 0.96 10.87 12.14
N LEU A 202 0.39 11.95 11.59
CA LEU A 202 1.15 13.06 11.02
C LEU A 202 1.34 14.25 11.98
N GLU A 203 0.94 14.09 13.25
CA GLU A 203 1.02 15.14 14.26
C GLU A 203 0.34 16.46 13.82
N LEU A 204 -0.71 16.37 13.01
CA LEU A 204 -1.41 17.55 12.50
C LEU A 204 -2.24 18.20 13.61
N PRO A 205 -2.18 19.53 13.76
CA PRO A 205 -2.92 20.24 14.80
C PRO A 205 -4.43 20.28 14.53
N THR A 206 -4.83 20.20 13.26
CA THR A 206 -6.23 20.26 12.81
C THR A 206 -6.44 19.39 11.57
N LEU A 207 -7.71 19.15 11.21
CA LEU A 207 -8.08 18.40 9.99
C LEU A 207 -8.23 19.29 8.74
N ASN A 208 -7.95 20.59 8.84
CA ASN A 208 -8.30 21.55 7.78
C ASN A 208 -7.67 21.16 6.43
N GLU A 209 -6.36 20.91 6.39
CA GLU A 209 -5.69 20.53 5.13
C GLU A 209 -6.24 19.23 4.54
N ILE A 210 -6.60 18.26 5.39
CA ILE A 210 -7.20 17.00 4.93
C ILE A 210 -8.60 17.27 4.36
N ASN A 211 -9.38 18.13 5.02
CA ASN A 211 -10.71 18.51 4.53
C ASN A 211 -10.62 19.29 3.22
N ASP A 212 -9.67 20.20 3.07
CA ASP A 212 -9.42 20.94 1.83
C ASP A 212 -9.07 19.96 0.69
N LEU A 213 -8.26 18.93 0.98
CA LEU A 213 -7.94 17.85 0.04
C LEU A 213 -9.15 16.96 -0.30
N ILE A 214 -10.13 16.82 0.61
CA ILE A 214 -11.39 16.13 0.34
C ILE A 214 -12.29 16.98 -0.55
N GLU A 215 -12.44 18.27 -0.22
CA GLU A 215 -13.27 19.22 -0.96
C GLU A 215 -12.77 19.39 -2.41
N THR A 216 -11.46 19.45 -2.59
CA THR A 216 -10.82 19.50 -3.91
C THR A 216 -10.87 18.19 -4.70
N GLY A 217 -11.24 17.08 -4.04
CA GLY A 217 -11.44 15.77 -4.66
C GLY A 217 -10.20 14.88 -4.74
N PHE A 218 -9.08 15.28 -4.12
CA PHE A 218 -7.86 14.47 -4.06
C PHE A 218 -7.98 13.27 -3.14
N VAL A 219 -8.67 13.50 -2.03
CA VAL A 219 -8.91 12.49 -1.01
C VAL A 219 -10.35 12.02 -1.12
N GLN A 220 -10.51 10.73 -1.35
CA GLN A 220 -11.82 10.10 -1.35
C GLN A 220 -12.25 9.82 0.07
N THR A 221 -13.53 10.05 0.35
CA THR A 221 -14.16 9.65 1.61
C THR A 221 -15.12 8.50 1.36
N THR A 222 -15.11 7.51 2.26
CA THR A 222 -16.14 6.47 2.27
C THR A 222 -17.23 6.79 3.29
N THR A 223 -18.36 6.11 3.17
CA THR A 223 -19.51 6.22 4.10
C THR A 223 -19.16 5.96 5.57
N ARG A 224 -18.00 5.33 5.86
CA ARG A 224 -17.50 5.09 7.22
C ARG A 224 -16.55 6.17 7.74
N ARG A 225 -16.52 7.36 7.12
CA ARG A 225 -15.60 8.48 7.45
C ARG A 225 -14.13 8.07 7.36
N THR A 226 -13.82 7.13 6.47
CA THR A 226 -12.44 6.79 6.14
C THR A 226 -11.98 7.58 4.92
N ILE A 227 -10.71 7.93 4.90
CA ILE A 227 -10.02 8.61 3.81
C ILE A 227 -9.05 7.66 3.12
N SER A 228 -8.93 7.79 1.81
CA SER A 228 -7.94 7.12 0.97
C SER A 228 -7.68 7.96 -0.28
N LEU A 229 -6.52 7.77 -0.91
CA LEU A 229 -6.29 8.29 -2.25
C LEU A 229 -6.98 7.37 -3.28
N HIS A 230 -7.48 7.96 -4.35
CA HIS A 230 -7.83 7.18 -5.53
C HIS A 230 -6.56 6.51 -6.08
N PRO A 231 -6.59 5.26 -6.57
CA PRO A 231 -5.37 4.56 -7.01
C PRO A 231 -4.55 5.33 -8.05
N MET A 232 -5.18 6.09 -8.94
CA MET A 232 -4.45 6.91 -9.91
C MET A 232 -3.77 8.13 -9.28
N ILE A 233 -4.41 8.77 -8.30
CA ILE A 233 -3.82 9.88 -7.56
C ILE A 233 -2.64 9.39 -6.72
N GLN A 234 -2.78 8.22 -6.09
CA GLN A 234 -1.69 7.57 -5.36
C GLN A 234 -0.49 7.32 -6.27
N GLU A 235 -0.72 6.77 -7.48
CA GLU A 235 0.34 6.48 -8.47
C GLU A 235 1.09 7.76 -8.90
N ILE A 236 0.35 8.82 -9.22
CA ILE A 236 0.94 10.13 -9.59
C ILE A 236 1.70 10.71 -8.41
N THR A 237 1.09 10.74 -7.22
CA THR A 237 1.72 11.28 -6.02
C THR A 237 3.01 10.53 -5.69
N LEU A 238 3.04 9.20 -5.78
CA LEU A 238 4.26 8.41 -5.61
C LEU A 238 5.35 8.80 -6.62
N SER A 239 4.98 9.00 -7.89
CA SER A 239 5.92 9.36 -8.94
C SER A 239 6.51 10.76 -8.80
N GLU A 240 5.70 11.72 -8.35
CA GLU A 240 6.08 13.13 -8.19
C GLU A 240 6.81 13.38 -6.87
N THR A 241 6.28 12.87 -5.76
CA THR A 241 6.79 13.15 -4.41
C THR A 241 7.94 12.24 -4.01
N LYS A 242 8.03 11.03 -4.58
CA LYS A 242 9.05 10.01 -4.27
C LYS A 242 9.26 9.88 -2.75
N PRO A 243 8.25 9.37 -2.02
CA PRO A 243 8.32 9.35 -0.57
C PRO A 243 9.53 8.54 -0.10
N SER A 244 10.27 9.10 0.85
CA SER A 244 11.52 8.55 1.36
C SER A 244 11.47 8.47 2.88
N VAL A 245 12.40 7.72 3.47
CA VAL A 245 12.51 7.60 4.94
C VAL A 245 12.71 8.98 5.56
N SER A 246 13.53 9.83 4.92
CA SER A 246 13.75 11.20 5.39
C SER A 246 12.53 12.10 5.20
N SER A 247 11.82 12.04 4.06
CA SER A 247 10.68 12.94 3.82
C SER A 247 9.42 12.53 4.58
N CYS A 248 9.21 11.24 4.82
CA CYS A 248 8.06 10.72 5.56
C CYS A 248 8.37 10.45 7.04
N HIS A 249 9.40 11.10 7.59
CA HIS A 249 9.92 10.78 8.91
C HIS A 249 8.86 10.88 10.02
N THR A 250 7.97 11.89 9.99
CA THR A 250 6.92 12.09 11.00
C THR A 250 5.98 10.89 11.09
N LEU A 251 5.57 10.37 9.92
CA LEU A 251 4.74 9.18 9.85
C LEU A 251 5.50 7.97 10.40
N LEU A 252 6.73 7.75 9.95
CA LEU A 252 7.55 6.62 10.39
C LEU A 252 7.77 6.65 11.91
N ASP A 253 8.13 7.81 12.46
CA ASP A 253 8.37 8.02 13.88
C ASP A 253 7.10 7.76 14.71
N SER A 254 5.94 8.24 14.25
CA SER A 254 4.65 7.98 14.89
C SER A 254 4.27 6.49 14.88
N LEU A 255 4.43 5.81 13.74
CA LEU A 255 4.11 4.38 13.64
C LEU A 255 5.10 3.53 14.45
N GLN A 256 6.38 3.90 14.45
CA GLN A 256 7.40 3.28 15.29
C GLN A 256 7.08 3.46 16.78
N HIS A 257 6.70 4.66 17.18
CA HIS A 257 6.32 4.94 18.56
C HIS A 257 5.13 4.07 19.00
N ILE A 258 4.14 3.87 18.14
CA ILE A 258 3.02 2.94 18.40
C ILE A 258 3.54 1.52 18.59
N CYS A 259 4.48 1.06 17.75
CA CYS A 259 5.03 -0.29 17.85
C CYS A 259 5.85 -0.52 19.14
N LEU A 260 6.42 0.54 19.72
CA LEU A 260 7.16 0.49 20.98
C LEU A 260 6.26 0.42 22.23
N MET A 261 4.96 0.67 22.11
CA MET A 261 4.01 0.61 23.24
C MET A 261 3.62 -0.84 23.56
N HIS A 262 4.59 -1.63 24.03
CA HIS A 262 4.40 -3.04 24.40
C HIS A 262 3.26 -3.21 25.40
N GLY A 263 2.38 -4.19 25.17
CA GLY A 263 1.23 -4.48 26.02
C GLY A 263 0.01 -3.58 25.80
N MET A 264 0.06 -2.64 24.87
CA MET A 264 -1.11 -1.86 24.45
C MET A 264 -1.69 -2.39 23.14
N GLU A 265 -2.90 -2.94 23.22
CA GLU A 265 -3.66 -3.33 22.05
C GLU A 265 -4.33 -2.11 21.40
N VAL A 266 -4.30 -2.06 20.06
CA VAL A 266 -5.02 -1.07 19.25
C VAL A 266 -6.00 -1.77 18.33
N ASP A 267 -7.25 -1.33 18.39
CA ASP A 267 -8.41 -1.90 17.69
C ASP A 267 -8.23 -1.87 16.15
N TYR A 268 -7.34 -0.99 15.68
CA TYR A 268 -7.06 -0.72 14.27
C TYR A 268 -5.74 -1.33 13.77
N TYR A 269 -5.14 -2.27 14.51
CA TYR A 269 -3.82 -2.86 14.20
C TYR A 269 -3.70 -3.34 12.74
N LYS A 270 -4.78 -3.88 12.15
CA LYS A 270 -4.77 -4.33 10.75
C LYS A 270 -4.47 -3.20 9.77
N LYS A 271 -5.05 -2.02 9.98
CA LYS A 271 -4.80 -0.85 9.13
C LYS A 271 -3.39 -0.32 9.34
N LEU A 272 -2.92 -0.30 10.59
CA LEU A 272 -1.55 0.04 10.94
C LEU A 272 -0.55 -0.87 10.19
N PHE A 273 -0.71 -2.19 10.28
CA PHE A 273 0.19 -3.14 9.64
C PHE A 273 0.10 -3.15 8.12
N GLN A 274 -1.07 -2.87 7.55
CA GLN A 274 -1.19 -2.63 6.12
C GLN A 274 -0.44 -1.37 5.69
N THR A 275 -0.51 -0.28 6.45
CA THR A 275 0.30 0.92 6.20
C THR A 275 1.79 0.63 6.28
N ILE A 276 2.25 -0.09 7.31
CA ILE A 276 3.66 -0.52 7.43
C ILE A 276 4.07 -1.38 6.23
N GLY A 277 3.23 -2.32 5.81
CA GLY A 277 3.49 -3.14 4.63
C GLY A 277 3.63 -2.31 3.34
N ASN A 278 2.77 -1.31 3.16
CA ASN A 278 2.86 -0.40 2.02
C ASN A 278 4.12 0.49 2.08
N ILE A 279 4.54 0.92 3.28
CA ILE A 279 5.81 1.64 3.47
C ILE A 279 6.97 0.78 2.99
N ILE A 280 7.03 -0.49 3.41
CA ILE A 280 8.11 -1.42 3.03
C ILE A 280 8.22 -1.53 1.50
N GLU A 281 7.07 -1.66 0.83
CA GLU A 281 6.98 -1.85 -0.61
C GLU A 281 7.32 -0.59 -1.42
N LEU A 282 6.88 0.59 -0.95
CA LEU A 282 6.85 1.81 -1.78
C LEU A 282 7.89 2.87 -1.40
N ILE A 283 8.44 2.86 -0.19
CA ILE A 283 9.33 3.93 0.28
C ILE A 283 10.73 3.85 -0.33
N GLU A 284 11.28 5.01 -0.69
CA GLU A 284 12.70 5.16 -0.99
C GLU A 284 13.53 5.11 0.31
N LYS A 285 14.54 4.24 0.32
CA LYS A 285 15.32 3.91 1.52
C LYS A 285 16.59 4.76 1.59
N ASP A 286 16.40 6.07 1.64
CA ASP A 286 17.49 7.08 1.67
C ASP A 286 18.19 7.18 3.03
N ASP A 287 17.52 6.80 4.11
CA ASP A 287 18.10 6.64 5.46
C ASP A 287 17.97 5.18 5.92
N MET A 288 19.01 4.39 5.64
CA MET A 288 19.03 2.96 5.91
C MET A 288 19.05 2.60 7.41
N PRO A 289 19.85 3.26 8.27
CA PRO A 289 19.79 3.03 9.72
C PRO A 289 18.40 3.25 10.31
N LYS A 290 17.73 4.36 9.96
CA LYS A 290 16.37 4.64 10.43
C LYS A 290 15.37 3.61 9.92
N TYR A 291 15.50 3.19 8.65
CA TYR A 291 14.65 2.17 8.07
C TYR A 291 14.80 0.80 8.74
N LEU A 292 16.03 0.34 9.01
CA LEU A 292 16.27 -0.92 9.70
C LEU A 292 15.70 -0.90 11.13
N LEU A 293 15.89 0.20 11.85
CA LEU A 293 15.31 0.38 13.18
C LEU A 293 13.77 0.38 13.15
N PHE A 294 13.16 0.95 12.11
CA PHE A 294 11.71 0.88 11.93
C PHE A 294 11.21 -0.56 11.77
N LEU A 295 11.91 -1.38 10.96
CA LEU A 295 11.59 -2.80 10.79
C LEU A 295 11.79 -3.62 12.08
N GLU A 296 12.89 -3.36 12.79
CA GLU A 296 13.20 -3.97 14.09
C GLU A 296 12.06 -3.76 15.09
N ASN A 297 11.52 -2.54 15.18
CA ASN A 297 10.45 -2.23 16.13
C ASN A 297 9.07 -2.70 15.67
N ALA A 298 8.80 -2.73 14.37
CA ALA A 298 7.53 -3.18 13.82
C ALA A 298 7.32 -4.69 14.01
N PHE A 299 8.38 -5.50 13.92
CA PHE A 299 8.26 -6.96 13.95
C PHE A 299 7.71 -7.52 15.27
N PRO A 300 8.27 -7.21 16.46
CA PRO A 300 7.73 -7.69 17.73
C PRO A 300 6.31 -7.20 18.00
N TYR A 301 5.96 -6.00 17.52
CA TYR A 301 4.60 -5.50 17.65
C TYR A 301 3.62 -6.29 16.78
N MET A 302 4.00 -6.68 15.55
CA MET A 302 3.20 -7.59 14.72
C MET A 302 3.08 -9.00 15.30
N ASP A 303 4.14 -9.48 15.95
CA ASP A 303 4.15 -10.78 16.63
C ASP A 303 3.11 -10.86 17.76
N ASN A 304 2.95 -9.79 18.54
CA ASN A 304 1.92 -9.71 19.59
C ASN A 304 0.49 -9.91 19.07
N TYR A 305 0.23 -9.63 17.79
CA TYR A 305 -1.08 -9.87 17.14
C TYR A 305 -1.10 -11.12 16.26
N ASN A 306 -0.04 -11.93 16.29
CA ASN A 306 0.17 -13.08 15.39
C ASN A 306 0.00 -12.70 13.90
N TYR A 307 0.44 -11.50 13.50
CA TYR A 307 0.24 -10.98 12.15
C TYR A 307 1.32 -11.50 11.18
N HIS A 308 1.33 -12.81 10.95
CA HIS A 308 2.40 -13.51 10.22
C HIS A 308 2.64 -12.97 8.80
N LYS A 309 1.61 -12.51 8.07
CA LYS A 309 1.78 -11.87 6.76
C LYS A 309 2.77 -10.71 6.81
N GLY A 310 2.61 -9.80 7.78
CA GLY A 310 3.50 -8.65 7.94
C GLY A 310 4.90 -9.06 8.39
N MET A 311 4.97 -9.97 9.36
CA MET A 311 6.24 -10.50 9.87
C MET A 311 7.09 -11.17 8.77
N LYS A 312 6.46 -12.00 7.92
CA LYS A 312 7.12 -12.61 6.75
C LYS A 312 7.59 -11.56 5.75
N GLY A 313 6.82 -10.49 5.56
CA GLY A 313 7.20 -9.34 4.74
C GLY A 313 8.47 -8.66 5.26
N ILE A 314 8.55 -8.39 6.56
CA ILE A 314 9.75 -7.83 7.20
C ILE A 314 10.96 -8.75 7.06
N ILE A 315 10.81 -10.06 7.33
CA ILE A 315 11.90 -11.03 7.15
C ILE A 315 12.39 -11.05 5.70
N GLN A 316 11.48 -11.02 4.73
CA GLN A 316 11.84 -11.04 3.32
C GLN A 316 12.60 -9.77 2.92
N GLU A 317 12.16 -8.61 3.41
CA GLU A 317 12.81 -7.32 3.19
C GLU A 317 14.23 -7.32 3.78
N LEU A 318 14.38 -7.68 5.05
CA LEU A 318 15.68 -7.77 5.73
C LEU A 318 16.62 -8.76 5.02
N LYS A 319 16.10 -9.90 4.55
CA LYS A 319 16.88 -10.86 3.74
C LYS A 319 17.40 -10.27 2.44
N VAL A 320 16.65 -9.38 1.80
CA VAL A 320 17.10 -8.72 0.57
C VAL A 320 18.16 -7.68 0.90
N LEU A 321 17.93 -6.84 1.89
CA LEU A 321 18.83 -5.76 2.27
C LEU A 321 20.18 -6.26 2.81
N LEU A 322 20.16 -7.19 3.77
CA LEU A 322 21.34 -7.62 4.51
C LEU A 322 22.27 -8.57 3.73
N LYS A 323 21.86 -9.01 2.53
CA LYS A 323 22.76 -9.68 1.56
C LYS A 323 23.93 -8.81 1.19
N THR A 324 23.71 -7.50 1.09
CA THR A 324 24.76 -6.54 0.81
C THR A 324 25.52 -6.27 2.10
N LYS A 325 26.81 -6.66 2.16
CA LYS A 325 27.62 -6.55 3.39
C LYS A 325 27.75 -5.14 3.95
N SER A 326 27.64 -4.11 3.11
CA SER A 326 27.68 -2.70 3.53
C SER A 326 26.38 -2.19 4.13
N ILE A 327 25.30 -2.96 4.10
CA ILE A 327 24.00 -2.62 4.69
C ILE A 327 23.82 -3.41 5.99
N GLY A 328 23.42 -2.70 7.04
CA GLY A 328 23.16 -3.25 8.37
C GLY A 328 24.42 -3.69 9.13
N THR A 329 24.26 -3.81 10.43
CA THR A 329 25.24 -4.22 11.43
C THR A 329 25.22 -5.74 11.64
N TYR A 330 26.08 -6.23 12.53
CA TYR A 330 25.99 -7.62 13.00
C TYR A 330 24.73 -7.85 13.84
N SER A 331 24.29 -6.85 14.60
CA SER A 331 23.02 -6.89 15.35
C SER A 331 21.82 -7.07 14.43
N ASP A 332 21.78 -6.36 13.28
CA ASP A 332 20.70 -6.52 12.30
C ASP A 332 20.65 -7.93 11.70
N ARG A 333 21.82 -8.56 11.52
CA ARG A 333 21.92 -9.95 11.02
C ARG A 333 21.49 -10.96 12.08
N ALA A 334 21.84 -10.73 13.34
CA ALA A 334 21.35 -11.52 14.46
C ALA A 334 19.83 -11.40 14.60
N LEU A 335 19.28 -10.19 14.53
CA LEU A 335 17.84 -9.92 14.55
C LEU A 335 17.10 -10.63 13.42
N LEU A 336 17.64 -10.63 12.20
CA LEU A 336 17.04 -11.38 11.10
C LEU A 336 16.94 -12.88 11.44
N LEU A 337 17.95 -13.46 12.07
CA LEU A 337 17.95 -14.87 12.45
C LEU A 337 16.96 -15.16 13.59
N ASP A 338 16.90 -14.30 14.61
CA ASP A 338 15.90 -14.32 15.69
C ASP A 338 14.48 -14.27 15.13
N PHE A 339 14.18 -13.31 14.25
CA PHE A 339 12.88 -13.18 13.60
C PHE A 339 12.52 -14.43 12.78
N GLN A 340 13.51 -15.06 12.14
CA GLN A 340 13.30 -16.33 11.45
C GLN A 340 13.02 -17.48 12.40
N ALA A 341 13.65 -17.50 13.58
CA ALA A 341 13.43 -18.50 14.61
C ALA A 341 12.02 -18.37 15.21
N THR A 342 11.53 -17.14 15.43
CA THR A 342 10.17 -16.86 15.93
C THR A 342 9.08 -17.53 15.08
N LEU A 343 9.25 -17.53 13.75
CA LEU A 343 8.29 -18.12 12.81
C LEU A 343 8.61 -19.57 12.42
N GLU A 344 9.65 -20.18 12.99
CA GLU A 344 10.05 -21.53 12.64
C GLU A 344 9.26 -22.59 13.41
N THR A 345 8.64 -23.51 12.68
CA THR A 345 7.81 -24.58 13.24
C THR A 345 8.62 -25.79 13.72
N LYS A 346 9.83 -25.98 13.18
CA LYS A 346 10.72 -27.09 13.54
C LYS A 346 11.64 -26.65 14.68
N PRO A 347 11.51 -27.22 15.89
CA PRO A 347 12.25 -26.73 17.04
C PRO A 347 13.77 -26.79 16.89
N GLU A 348 14.31 -27.88 16.32
CA GLU A 348 15.75 -28.01 16.06
C GLU A 348 16.29 -26.90 15.14
N LYS A 349 15.48 -26.47 14.18
CA LYS A 349 15.86 -25.40 13.25
C LYS A 349 15.73 -24.02 13.90
N ALA A 350 14.73 -23.82 14.76
CA ALA A 350 14.61 -22.60 15.56
C ALA A 350 15.81 -22.43 16.50
N ILE A 351 16.18 -23.49 17.23
CA ILE A 351 17.37 -23.53 18.10
C ILE A 351 18.62 -23.15 17.31
N LYS A 352 18.84 -23.80 16.15
CA LYS A 352 19.99 -23.50 15.31
C LYS A 352 20.02 -22.04 14.84
N LEU A 353 18.88 -21.46 14.49
CA LEU A 353 18.80 -20.06 14.08
C LEU A 353 19.20 -19.10 15.21
N GLU A 354 18.79 -19.38 16.44
CA GLU A 354 19.19 -18.60 17.63
C GLU A 354 20.69 -18.76 17.96
N GLU A 355 21.23 -19.98 17.85
CA GLU A 355 22.67 -20.21 17.98
C GLU A 355 23.46 -19.42 16.92
N ASP A 356 23.02 -19.48 15.67
CA ASP A 356 23.61 -18.74 14.55
C ASP A 356 23.47 -17.21 14.77
N ALA A 357 22.39 -16.75 15.43
CA ALA A 357 22.16 -15.35 15.78
C ALA A 357 23.16 -14.86 16.83
N LEU A 358 23.33 -15.62 17.93
CA LEU A 358 24.34 -15.32 18.95
C LEU A 358 25.75 -15.33 18.36
N ALA A 359 26.05 -16.25 17.45
CA ALA A 359 27.34 -16.33 16.78
C ALA A 359 27.65 -15.11 15.88
N GLN A 360 26.65 -14.31 15.48
CA GLN A 360 26.92 -13.03 14.78
C GLN A 360 27.54 -11.98 15.71
N ILE A 361 27.36 -12.08 17.03
CA ILE A 361 27.76 -11.05 17.99
C ILE A 361 28.99 -11.53 18.77
N GLU A 362 30.18 -11.22 18.25
CA GLU A 362 31.45 -11.61 18.89
C GLU A 362 31.74 -10.85 20.19
N ASN A 363 31.34 -9.57 20.26
CA ASN A 363 31.62 -8.71 21.41
C ASN A 363 30.33 -8.05 21.92
N ILE A 364 30.07 -8.20 23.21
CA ILE A 364 28.94 -7.56 23.89
C ILE A 364 29.31 -6.10 24.21
N THR A 365 28.49 -5.17 23.76
CA THR A 365 28.59 -3.73 23.99
C THR A 365 27.33 -3.23 24.69
N ALA A 366 27.35 -1.98 25.18
CA ALA A 366 26.15 -1.37 25.76
C ALA A 366 24.97 -1.31 24.77
N ASP A 367 25.26 -1.14 23.48
CA ASP A 367 24.25 -0.97 22.44
C ASP A 367 23.57 -2.30 22.07
N ASN A 368 24.30 -3.42 22.10
CA ASN A 368 23.76 -4.74 21.73
C ASN A 368 23.40 -5.63 22.94
N ALA A 369 23.71 -5.22 24.17
CA ALA A 369 23.49 -6.03 25.38
C ALA A 369 22.02 -6.47 25.53
N ARG A 370 21.07 -5.61 25.16
CA ARG A 370 19.63 -5.95 25.20
C ARG A 370 19.28 -7.04 24.19
N LEU A 371 19.77 -6.92 22.97
CA LEU A 371 19.58 -7.94 21.93
C LEU A 371 20.19 -9.28 22.38
N VAL A 372 21.44 -9.28 22.82
CA VAL A 372 22.12 -10.50 23.30
C VAL A 372 21.34 -11.14 24.44
N SER A 373 20.86 -10.34 25.40
CA SER A 373 20.01 -10.84 26.50
C SER A 373 18.71 -11.49 25.99
N ASN A 374 18.07 -10.90 24.97
CA ASN A 374 16.86 -11.47 24.38
C ASN A 374 17.14 -12.77 23.64
N LEU A 375 18.23 -12.84 22.85
CA LEU A 375 18.64 -14.06 22.15
C LEU A 375 18.93 -15.21 23.13
N HIS A 376 19.63 -14.93 24.23
CA HIS A 376 19.82 -15.92 25.30
C HIS A 376 18.48 -16.36 25.91
N ALA A 377 17.60 -15.42 26.25
CA ALA A 377 16.28 -15.76 26.80
C ALA A 377 15.43 -16.62 25.84
N ASN A 378 15.42 -16.28 24.55
CA ASN A 378 14.71 -17.02 23.51
C ASN A 378 15.28 -18.44 23.35
N LEU A 379 16.60 -18.57 23.24
CA LEU A 379 17.29 -19.86 23.15
C LEU A 379 17.08 -20.73 24.40
N GLY A 380 17.17 -20.14 25.59
CA GLY A 380 16.87 -20.84 26.85
C GLY A 380 15.42 -21.33 26.91
N GLY A 381 14.47 -20.51 26.44
CA GLY A 381 13.07 -20.88 26.28
C GLY A 381 12.89 -22.07 25.34
N LEU A 382 13.52 -22.03 24.16
CA LEU A 382 13.48 -23.13 23.19
C LEU A 382 14.08 -24.42 23.75
N TYR A 383 15.25 -24.36 24.42
CA TYR A 383 15.85 -25.54 25.05
C TYR A 383 14.92 -26.16 26.09
N ARG A 384 14.32 -25.33 26.95
CA ARG A 384 13.38 -25.79 27.96
C ARG A 384 12.16 -26.46 27.34
N MET A 385 11.57 -25.86 26.30
CA MET A 385 10.42 -26.42 25.59
C MET A 385 10.72 -27.75 24.89
N ASN A 386 11.98 -28.01 24.54
CA ASN A 386 12.42 -29.22 23.84
C ASN A 386 13.09 -30.27 24.73
N GLY A 387 13.03 -30.11 26.06
CA GLY A 387 13.52 -31.12 27.00
C GLY A 387 15.02 -31.09 27.28
N TYR A 388 15.68 -29.95 27.08
CA TYR A 388 17.10 -29.74 27.37
C TYR A 388 17.33 -28.77 28.56
N PRO A 389 17.01 -29.19 29.80
CA PRO A 389 17.00 -28.29 30.96
C PRO A 389 18.40 -27.79 31.39
N ASP A 390 19.46 -28.56 31.13
CA ASP A 390 20.82 -28.14 31.47
C ASP A 390 21.32 -27.06 30.52
N LEU A 391 21.08 -27.22 29.20
CA LEU A 391 21.35 -26.17 28.21
C LEU A 391 20.50 -24.93 28.48
N ALA A 392 19.21 -25.08 28.81
CA ALA A 392 18.36 -23.95 29.15
C ALA A 392 18.92 -23.11 30.32
N ARG A 393 19.56 -23.74 31.31
CA ARG A 393 20.16 -23.06 32.47
C ARG A 393 21.38 -22.21 32.12
N GLU A 394 22.10 -22.54 31.04
CA GLU A 394 23.24 -21.75 30.58
C GLU A 394 22.83 -20.43 29.92
N HIS A 395 21.56 -20.34 29.50
CA HIS A 395 21.00 -19.19 28.77
C HIS A 395 19.93 -18.41 29.56
N MET A 396 19.62 -18.81 30.79
CA MET A 396 18.70 -18.14 31.74
C MET A 396 19.45 -17.60 32.94
#